data_AF-A0A523JIA3-F1
#
_entry.id   AF-A0A523JIA3-F1
#
_cell.length_a   1.000
_cell.length_b   1.000
_cell.length_c   1.000
_cell.angle_alpha   90.00
_cell.angle_beta   90.00
_cell.angle_gamma   90.00
#
_symmetry.space_group_name_H-M   'P 1'
#
loop_
_entity.id
_entity.type
_entity.pdbx_description
1 polymer ?
#
loop_
_entity_poly.entity_id
_entity_poly.type
_entity_poly.pdbx_seq_one_letter_code
_entity_poly.pdbx_strand_id
1 'polypeptide(L)'
;MKYLFLFTIFYSSLLYSSDKCNRVYLARDKWDLNYKNMPNYDQGATNTCYAYTAIQLMDYWRLTHGLRITKNIALSDPMYAAYLFKKYSFANKLGSLVNLIGKPTHTPLDFGLIQSIIDEIRKYGMCTDLAVSKSIENYARKIGVTPGTLLEVINYLFGHFNAIKRDREWYKKVLSTNPEKFNNRFRNYFCRYGLQRNLCREALKVYDVITPYFAKGKAIKLYDEIFKECQKPENKYLITKKMPSPKTYTLRPAKWVKKKIIKSLNRKNPQPVGITYCMDVLMNSDHVGLSRINFPKKNCGLHASIIIGKRERNGRCEFFLKNTGGEDCSFYDDTWECVLHRGIKYNKWSGGGRSHGIWIDAHQLSRNIIQFTYF
;
A
#
# COMPACT_ATOMS: atom_id res chain seq x y z
N MET A 1 -10.97 36.57 -66.03
CA MET A 1 -11.63 36.24 -64.74
C MET A 1 -11.28 34.81 -64.35
N LYS A 2 -10.30 34.63 -63.47
CA LYS A 2 -9.93 33.34 -62.87
C LYS A 2 -9.92 33.55 -61.36
N TYR A 3 -11.05 33.27 -60.70
CA TYR A 3 -11.14 33.28 -59.25
C TYR A 3 -10.70 31.91 -58.72
N LEU A 4 -9.46 31.86 -58.26
CA LEU A 4 -8.89 30.72 -57.55
C LEU A 4 -9.47 30.71 -56.14
N PHE A 5 -10.52 29.92 -55.92
CA PHE A 5 -11.11 29.67 -54.60
C PHE A 5 -10.11 28.92 -53.73
N LEU A 6 -9.34 29.65 -52.93
CA LEU A 6 -8.57 29.14 -51.80
C LEU A 6 -9.58 28.66 -50.75
N PHE A 7 -9.98 27.38 -50.84
CA PHE A 7 -10.59 26.66 -49.73
C PHE A 7 -9.52 26.52 -48.64
N THR A 8 -9.42 27.54 -47.78
CA THR A 8 -8.84 27.40 -46.46
C THR A 8 -9.73 26.40 -45.73
N ILE A 9 -9.32 25.14 -45.76
CA ILE A 9 -9.79 24.14 -44.82
C ILE A 9 -9.34 24.68 -43.46
N PHE A 10 -10.20 25.50 -42.84
CA PHE A 10 -10.26 25.59 -41.39
C PHE A 10 -10.51 24.16 -40.96
N TYR A 11 -9.43 23.41 -40.74
CA TYR A 11 -9.36 22.43 -39.69
C TYR A 11 -9.66 23.25 -38.44
N SER A 12 -10.96 23.49 -38.19
CA SER A 12 -11.53 23.50 -36.87
C SER A 12 -10.92 22.29 -36.22
N SER A 13 -9.83 22.57 -35.51
CA SER A 13 -9.22 21.75 -34.50
C SER A 13 -10.35 21.56 -33.51
N LEU A 14 -11.25 20.64 -33.88
CA LEU A 14 -12.32 20.09 -33.07
C LEU A 14 -11.60 19.80 -31.79
N LEU A 15 -11.84 20.71 -30.85
CA LEU A 15 -11.15 20.85 -29.60
C LEU A 15 -11.22 19.47 -29.01
N TYR A 16 -10.15 18.70 -29.22
CA TYR A 16 -9.97 17.42 -28.58
C TYR A 16 -9.97 17.89 -27.15
N SER A 17 -11.11 17.69 -26.48
CA SER A 17 -11.35 18.15 -25.12
C SER A 17 -10.27 17.44 -24.33
N SER A 18 -9.12 18.09 -24.24
CA SER A 18 -7.98 17.65 -23.48
C SER A 18 -8.58 17.56 -22.11
N ASP A 19 -8.65 16.35 -21.56
CA ASP A 19 -9.29 16.13 -20.28
C ASP A 19 -8.64 17.10 -19.30
N LYS A 20 -9.33 18.23 -19.02
CA LYS A 20 -8.70 19.39 -18.40
C LYS A 20 -8.21 18.96 -17.03
N CYS A 21 -6.98 19.37 -16.67
CA CYS A 21 -6.40 19.06 -15.38
C CYS A 21 -6.92 20.01 -14.28
N ASN A 22 -8.25 20.16 -14.21
CA ASN A 22 -8.94 20.95 -13.19
C ASN A 22 -8.48 20.53 -11.79
N ARG A 23 -8.33 21.49 -10.88
CA ARG A 23 -7.91 21.19 -9.52
C ARG A 23 -8.92 20.28 -8.82
N VAL A 24 -8.43 19.18 -8.28
CA VAL A 24 -9.15 18.26 -7.39
C VAL A 24 -8.22 17.97 -6.22
N TYR A 25 -8.71 18.10 -5.01
CA TYR A 25 -7.94 17.81 -3.81
C TYR A 25 -8.87 17.14 -2.81
N LEU A 26 -8.74 15.81 -2.68
CA LEU A 26 -9.62 15.01 -1.84
C LEU A 26 -9.16 14.97 -0.39
N ALA A 27 -7.90 15.33 -0.12
CA ALA A 27 -7.41 15.50 1.24
C ALA A 27 -8.19 16.60 1.96
N ARG A 28 -8.69 16.28 3.16
CA ARG A 28 -9.38 17.25 4.02
C ARG A 28 -8.45 17.73 5.12
N ASP A 29 -8.70 18.93 5.61
CA ASP A 29 -7.84 19.65 6.58
C ASP A 29 -7.58 18.91 7.91
N LYS A 30 -8.38 17.89 8.25
CA LYS A 30 -8.24 17.08 9.48
C LYS A 30 -7.76 15.64 9.22
N TRP A 31 -7.08 15.39 8.11
CA TRP A 31 -6.61 14.04 7.75
C TRP A 31 -5.36 13.63 8.53
N ASP A 32 -5.58 13.15 9.75
CA ASP A 32 -4.59 12.60 10.68
C ASP A 32 -5.24 11.45 11.49
N LEU A 33 -4.44 10.51 11.98
CA LEU A 33 -4.83 9.37 12.81
C LEU A 33 -5.66 9.82 14.03
N ASN A 34 -5.33 10.97 14.62
CA ASN A 34 -6.07 11.55 15.75
C ASN A 34 -7.52 11.91 15.41
N TYR A 35 -7.81 12.18 14.14
CA TYR A 35 -9.13 12.60 13.67
C TYR A 35 -9.85 11.52 12.85
N LYS A 36 -9.36 10.28 12.88
CA LYS A 36 -9.93 9.09 12.18
C LYS A 36 -10.30 9.34 10.72
N ASN A 37 -9.47 10.13 10.04
CA ASN A 37 -9.55 10.41 8.61
C ASN A 37 -8.46 9.64 7.87
N MET A 38 -8.54 9.51 6.54
CA MET A 38 -7.60 8.68 5.75
C MET A 38 -6.14 9.09 6.01
N PRO A 39 -5.40 8.32 6.82
CA PRO A 39 -4.09 8.75 7.30
C PRO A 39 -3.03 8.54 6.20
N ASN A 40 -1.91 9.24 6.32
CA ASN A 40 -0.71 8.83 5.62
C ASN A 40 -0.20 7.59 6.34
N TYR A 41 -0.35 6.42 5.72
CA TYR A 41 0.08 5.19 6.35
C TYR A 41 1.56 4.95 6.08
N ASP A 42 2.28 4.46 7.08
CA ASP A 42 3.62 3.93 6.95
C ASP A 42 3.56 2.40 7.05
N GLN A 43 3.84 1.70 5.95
CA GLN A 43 3.93 0.25 5.94
C GLN A 43 5.20 -0.27 6.63
N GLY A 44 6.11 0.63 7.00
CA GLY A 44 7.46 0.31 7.46
C GLY A 44 8.21 -0.51 6.42
N ALA A 45 9.01 -1.46 6.90
CA ALA A 45 9.76 -2.34 6.03
C ALA A 45 8.91 -3.46 5.38
N THR A 46 7.62 -3.58 5.70
CA THR A 46 6.76 -4.66 5.19
C THR A 46 6.42 -4.42 3.71
N ASN A 47 6.24 -5.48 2.90
CA ASN A 47 5.80 -5.31 1.50
C ASN A 47 4.26 -5.38 1.36
N THR A 48 3.56 -4.64 2.22
CA THR A 48 2.08 -4.62 2.27
C THR A 48 1.46 -3.32 1.75
N CYS A 49 2.20 -2.49 1.00
CA CYS A 49 1.72 -1.29 0.30
C CYS A 49 0.34 -1.48 -0.36
N TYR A 50 0.14 -2.65 -0.97
CA TYR A 50 -1.10 -3.03 -1.66
C TYR A 50 -2.31 -3.10 -0.72
N ALA A 51 -2.11 -3.58 0.51
CA ALA A 51 -3.13 -3.64 1.57
C ALA A 51 -3.46 -2.25 2.10
N TYR A 52 -2.45 -1.44 2.39
CA TYR A 52 -2.61 -0.05 2.78
C TYR A 52 -3.39 0.75 1.73
N THR A 53 -3.03 0.61 0.46
CA THR A 53 -3.72 1.26 -0.66
C THR A 53 -5.17 0.82 -0.78
N ALA A 54 -5.45 -0.48 -0.60
CA ALA A 54 -6.80 -1.03 -0.66
C ALA A 54 -7.69 -0.51 0.48
N ILE A 55 -7.20 -0.50 1.72
CA ILE A 55 -7.97 0.01 2.85
C ILE A 55 -8.24 1.51 2.72
N GLN A 56 -7.29 2.28 2.19
CA GLN A 56 -7.46 3.71 1.96
C GLN A 56 -8.57 3.99 0.94
N LEU A 57 -8.55 3.29 -0.20
CA LEU A 57 -9.63 3.36 -1.19
C LEU A 57 -10.99 3.03 -0.56
N MET A 58 -11.01 1.95 0.20
CA MET A 58 -12.22 1.41 0.80
C MET A 58 -12.81 2.33 1.87
N ASP A 59 -11.98 2.83 2.78
CA ASP A 59 -12.38 3.74 3.85
C ASP A 59 -12.84 5.09 3.27
N TYR A 60 -12.21 5.59 2.21
CA TYR A 60 -12.70 6.80 1.52
C TYR A 60 -14.08 6.56 0.88
N TRP A 61 -14.29 5.41 0.23
CA TRP A 61 -15.59 5.07 -0.32
C TRP A 61 -16.67 5.04 0.76
N ARG A 62 -16.40 4.37 1.89
CA ARG A 62 -17.29 4.32 3.05
C ARG A 62 -17.59 5.71 3.62
N LEU A 63 -16.59 6.59 3.68
CA LEU A 63 -16.76 7.96 4.17
C LEU A 63 -17.69 8.81 3.28
N THR A 64 -17.69 8.54 1.98
CA THR A 64 -18.41 9.33 0.98
C THR A 64 -19.75 8.74 0.55
N HIS A 65 -19.95 7.43 0.73
CA HIS A 65 -21.16 6.71 0.30
C HIS A 65 -21.84 5.90 1.41
N GLY A 66 -21.14 5.61 2.51
CA GLY A 66 -21.67 4.83 3.61
C GLY A 66 -22.65 5.62 4.48
N LEU A 67 -23.53 4.88 5.18
CA LEU A 67 -24.40 5.45 6.20
C LEU A 67 -23.52 6.05 7.32
N ARG A 68 -23.64 7.36 7.54
CA ARG A 68 -22.96 8.05 8.62
C ARG A 68 -23.70 7.82 9.93
N ILE A 69 -23.42 6.71 10.58
CA ILE A 69 -23.98 6.40 11.91
C ILE A 69 -23.33 7.33 12.97
N THR A 70 -22.06 7.70 12.77
CA THR A 70 -21.35 8.67 13.61
C THR A 70 -20.51 9.63 12.75
N LYS A 71 -19.97 10.70 13.35
CA LYS A 71 -19.06 11.63 12.67
C LYS A 71 -17.72 10.99 12.26
N ASN A 72 -17.35 9.86 12.85
CA ASN A 72 -16.05 9.22 12.67
C ASN A 72 -16.21 7.81 12.08
N ILE A 73 -15.58 7.54 10.94
CA ILE A 73 -15.51 6.16 10.45
C ILE A 73 -14.48 5.40 11.29
N ALA A 74 -14.77 4.12 11.56
CA ALA A 74 -13.73 3.24 12.07
C ALA A 74 -12.82 2.84 10.90
N LEU A 75 -11.55 3.25 11.02
CA LEU A 75 -10.52 2.94 10.04
C LEU A 75 -10.23 1.45 10.04
N SER A 76 -9.89 0.97 8.86
CA SER A 76 -9.67 -0.45 8.62
C SER A 76 -8.20 -0.81 8.83
N ASP A 77 -7.93 -1.99 9.40
CA ASP A 77 -6.56 -2.43 9.65
C ASP A 77 -5.93 -3.06 8.37
N PRO A 78 -4.77 -2.55 7.91
CA PRO A 78 -4.11 -3.03 6.70
C PRO A 78 -3.47 -4.41 6.86
N MET A 79 -3.01 -4.77 8.06
CA MET A 79 -2.46 -6.11 8.30
C MET A 79 -3.55 -7.17 8.26
N TYR A 80 -4.72 -6.88 8.84
CA TYR A 80 -5.89 -7.75 8.74
C TYR A 80 -6.36 -7.88 7.28
N ALA A 81 -6.37 -6.79 6.51
CA ALA A 81 -6.70 -6.82 5.08
C ALA A 81 -5.71 -7.70 4.27
N ALA A 82 -4.41 -7.57 4.52
CA ALA A 82 -3.39 -8.43 3.92
C ALA A 82 -3.59 -9.91 4.31
N TYR A 83 -3.88 -10.17 5.60
CA TYR A 83 -4.19 -11.52 6.09
C TYR A 83 -5.42 -12.12 5.39
N LEU A 84 -6.52 -11.38 5.25
CA LEU A 84 -7.73 -11.85 4.56
C LEU A 84 -7.41 -12.26 3.12
N PHE A 85 -6.70 -11.40 2.39
CA PHE A 85 -6.25 -11.68 1.04
C PHE A 85 -5.43 -12.98 0.99
N LYS A 86 -4.48 -13.15 1.92
CA LYS A 86 -3.61 -14.33 1.93
C LYS A 86 -4.30 -15.61 2.32
N LYS A 87 -5.21 -15.55 3.29
CA LYS A 87 -5.99 -16.69 3.75
C LYS A 87 -6.98 -17.18 2.71
N TYR A 88 -7.65 -16.28 2.00
CA TYR A 88 -8.83 -16.63 1.21
C TYR A 88 -8.66 -16.52 -0.30
N SER A 89 -7.71 -15.71 -0.80
CA SER A 89 -7.58 -15.51 -2.24
C SER A 89 -7.26 -16.80 -2.97
N PHE A 90 -8.07 -17.10 -3.99
CA PHE A 90 -7.90 -18.25 -4.86
C PHE A 90 -6.54 -18.24 -5.58
N ALA A 91 -5.93 -17.07 -5.82
CA ALA A 91 -4.59 -16.97 -6.38
C ALA A 91 -3.53 -17.65 -5.48
N ASN A 92 -3.73 -17.71 -4.16
CA ASN A 92 -2.86 -18.46 -3.26
C ASN A 92 -3.19 -19.97 -3.25
N LYS A 93 -4.45 -20.33 -3.49
CA LYS A 93 -4.87 -21.74 -3.66
C LYS A 93 -4.32 -22.33 -4.97
N LEU A 94 -4.37 -21.57 -6.07
CA LEU A 94 -3.72 -21.91 -7.34
C LEU A 94 -2.20 -21.73 -7.30
N GLY A 95 -1.68 -20.87 -6.43
CA GLY A 95 -0.26 -20.82 -6.10
C GLY A 95 0.29 -22.17 -5.64
N SER A 96 -0.56 -23.04 -5.06
CA SER A 96 -0.23 -24.45 -4.82
C SER A 96 0.07 -25.25 -6.09
N LEU A 97 -0.56 -24.91 -7.22
CA LEU A 97 -0.30 -25.48 -8.54
C LEU A 97 0.89 -24.81 -9.23
N VAL A 98 1.12 -23.51 -9.02
CA VAL A 98 2.33 -22.80 -9.51
C VAL A 98 3.58 -23.18 -8.68
N ASN A 99 3.41 -23.68 -7.46
CA ASN A 99 4.48 -24.29 -6.66
C ASN A 99 5.06 -25.58 -7.30
N LEU A 100 4.41 -26.14 -8.33
CA LEU A 100 5.04 -27.15 -9.20
C LEU A 100 6.12 -26.55 -10.13
N ILE A 101 6.11 -25.24 -10.37
CA ILE A 101 6.98 -24.54 -11.34
C ILE A 101 7.93 -23.53 -10.64
N GLY A 102 7.66 -23.16 -9.39
CA GLY A 102 8.60 -22.36 -8.60
C GLY A 102 8.17 -22.16 -7.14
N LYS A 103 9.07 -22.47 -6.20
CA LYS A 103 8.80 -22.34 -4.75
C LYS A 103 8.57 -20.87 -4.35
N PRO A 104 7.51 -20.52 -3.62
CA PRO A 104 7.16 -19.14 -3.32
C PRO A 104 8.22 -18.53 -2.38
N THR A 105 8.68 -17.32 -2.71
CA THR A 105 9.87 -16.66 -2.11
C THR A 105 9.55 -15.45 -1.28
N HIS A 106 8.30 -15.31 -0.87
CA HIS A 106 7.77 -14.08 -0.31
C HIS A 106 7.30 -14.32 1.12
N THR A 107 7.33 -13.29 1.96
CA THR A 107 6.72 -13.46 3.27
C THR A 107 5.24 -13.83 3.11
N PRO A 108 4.63 -14.42 4.14
CA PRO A 108 3.22 -14.77 4.12
C PRO A 108 2.28 -13.64 3.69
N LEU A 109 2.61 -12.38 3.97
CA LEU A 109 1.79 -11.21 3.63
C LEU A 109 2.33 -10.35 2.49
N ASP A 110 3.51 -10.62 1.96
CA ASP A 110 4.09 -9.85 0.86
C ASP A 110 3.30 -10.02 -0.44
N PHE A 111 3.24 -8.94 -1.24
CA PHE A 111 2.62 -8.90 -2.57
C PHE A 111 1.13 -9.21 -2.56
N GLY A 112 0.40 -8.38 -3.29
CA GLY A 112 -0.98 -8.66 -3.65
C GLY A 112 -1.51 -7.60 -4.59
N LEU A 113 -2.78 -7.75 -4.92
CA LEU A 113 -3.47 -6.86 -5.84
C LEU A 113 -4.53 -6.09 -5.05
N ILE A 114 -4.57 -4.77 -5.27
CA ILE A 114 -5.51 -3.87 -4.60
C ILE A 114 -6.95 -4.38 -4.76
N GLN A 115 -7.35 -4.75 -5.98
CA GLN A 115 -8.68 -5.30 -6.28
C GLN A 115 -8.98 -6.57 -5.48
N SER A 116 -8.07 -7.54 -5.47
CA SER A 116 -8.31 -8.82 -4.81
C SER A 116 -8.51 -8.65 -3.30
N ILE A 117 -7.80 -7.73 -2.65
CA ILE A 117 -8.06 -7.42 -1.24
C ILE A 117 -9.48 -6.87 -1.07
N ILE A 118 -9.87 -5.89 -1.89
CA ILE A 118 -11.20 -5.30 -1.80
C ILE A 118 -12.28 -6.37 -2.02
N ASP A 119 -12.07 -7.30 -2.95
CA ASP A 119 -13.00 -8.41 -3.19
C ASP A 119 -13.07 -9.40 -2.01
N GLU A 120 -11.94 -9.77 -1.39
CA GLU A 120 -11.96 -10.59 -0.19
C GLU A 120 -12.65 -9.88 0.98
N ILE A 121 -12.41 -8.57 1.13
CA ILE A 121 -13.10 -7.76 2.14
C ILE A 121 -14.61 -7.71 1.89
N ARG A 122 -15.04 -7.55 0.63
CA ARG A 122 -16.46 -7.58 0.26
C ARG A 122 -17.10 -8.94 0.60
N LYS A 123 -16.33 -10.02 0.46
CA LYS A 123 -16.79 -11.38 0.76
C LYS A 123 -16.86 -11.67 2.25
N TYR A 124 -15.81 -11.34 3.01
CA TYR A 124 -15.63 -11.79 4.38
C TYR A 124 -15.88 -10.73 5.45
N GLY A 125 -16.02 -9.46 5.07
CA GLY A 125 -16.12 -8.31 5.98
C GLY A 125 -14.76 -7.84 6.48
N MET A 126 -14.69 -6.60 6.99
CA MET A 126 -13.54 -6.12 7.77
C MET A 126 -13.78 -6.24 9.28
N CYS A 127 -12.71 -6.32 10.04
CA CYS A 127 -12.75 -6.34 11.51
C CYS A 127 -12.78 -4.91 12.08
N THR A 128 -13.33 -4.75 13.29
CA THR A 128 -13.29 -3.47 14.00
C THR A 128 -11.91 -3.09 14.52
N ASP A 129 -11.59 -1.79 14.64
CA ASP A 129 -10.29 -1.36 15.19
C ASP A 129 -10.12 -1.93 16.61
N LEU A 130 -11.18 -1.86 17.41
CA LEU A 130 -11.28 -2.41 18.74
C LEU A 130 -11.08 -3.92 18.76
N ALA A 131 -11.70 -4.66 17.83
CA ALA A 131 -11.53 -6.10 17.77
C ALA A 131 -10.13 -6.49 17.29
N VAL A 132 -9.52 -5.75 16.36
CA VAL A 132 -8.12 -5.94 15.95
C VAL A 132 -7.19 -5.71 17.14
N SER A 133 -7.29 -4.55 17.80
CA SER A 133 -6.49 -4.21 19.00
C SER A 133 -6.65 -5.26 20.09
N LYS A 134 -7.89 -5.63 20.43
CA LYS A 134 -8.19 -6.67 21.42
C LYS A 134 -7.59 -8.02 21.03
N SER A 135 -7.64 -8.37 19.74
CA SER A 135 -7.05 -9.63 19.25
C SER A 135 -5.54 -9.65 19.43
N ILE A 136 -4.86 -8.56 19.06
CA ILE A 136 -3.41 -8.40 19.22
C ILE A 136 -3.04 -8.41 20.71
N GLU A 137 -3.78 -7.70 21.56
CA GLU A 137 -3.57 -7.67 23.01
C GLU A 137 -3.73 -9.05 23.65
N ASN A 138 -4.78 -9.79 23.28
CA ASN A 138 -5.00 -11.14 23.78
C ASN A 138 -3.85 -12.08 23.37
N TYR A 139 -3.39 -11.99 22.12
CA TYR A 139 -2.28 -12.81 21.66
C TYR A 139 -0.94 -12.42 22.33
N ALA A 140 -0.65 -11.12 22.45
CA ALA A 140 0.54 -10.62 23.13
C ALA A 140 0.58 -11.07 24.61
N ARG A 141 -0.55 -10.97 25.30
CA ARG A 141 -0.71 -11.46 26.68
C ARG A 141 -0.47 -12.97 26.78
N LYS A 142 -1.04 -13.76 25.85
CA LYS A 142 -0.86 -15.22 25.79
C LYS A 142 0.62 -15.63 25.73
N ILE A 143 1.46 -14.84 25.07
CA ILE A 143 2.90 -15.11 24.93
C ILE A 143 3.79 -14.31 25.89
N GLY A 144 3.18 -13.52 26.79
CA GLY A 144 3.86 -12.77 27.84
C GLY A 144 4.75 -11.62 27.33
N VAL A 145 4.24 -10.83 26.38
CA VAL A 145 4.88 -9.63 25.80
C VAL A 145 3.89 -8.49 25.62
N THR A 146 4.39 -7.30 25.33
CA THR A 146 3.52 -6.16 24.99
C THR A 146 2.98 -6.23 23.55
N PRO A 147 1.79 -5.66 23.26
CA PRO A 147 1.27 -5.56 21.89
C PRO A 147 2.22 -4.84 20.93
N GLY A 148 2.91 -3.80 21.41
CA GLY A 148 3.89 -3.05 20.65
C GLY A 148 5.05 -3.94 20.21
N THR A 149 5.67 -4.68 21.13
CA THR A 149 6.76 -5.60 20.79
C THR A 149 6.31 -6.72 19.86
N LEU A 150 5.11 -7.28 20.04
CA LEU A 150 4.55 -8.26 19.10
C LEU A 150 4.49 -7.71 17.68
N LEU A 151 3.90 -6.52 17.49
CA LEU A 151 3.75 -5.89 16.19
C LEU A 151 5.10 -5.49 15.57
N GLU A 152 6.01 -4.93 16.37
CA GLU A 152 7.33 -4.52 15.92
C GLU A 152 8.16 -5.72 15.43
N VAL A 153 8.18 -6.80 16.21
CA VAL A 153 8.92 -8.02 15.84
C VAL A 153 8.31 -8.69 14.62
N ILE A 154 6.97 -8.76 14.55
CA ILE A 154 6.27 -9.22 13.35
C ILE A 154 6.71 -8.35 12.18
N ASN A 155 6.49 -7.04 12.22
CA ASN A 155 6.80 -6.13 11.11
C ASN A 155 8.26 -6.21 10.69
N TYR A 156 9.19 -6.33 11.63
CA TYR A 156 10.61 -6.54 11.33
C TYR A 156 10.84 -7.90 10.64
N LEU A 157 10.28 -8.98 11.16
CA LEU A 157 10.40 -10.31 10.55
C LEU A 157 9.65 -10.41 9.20
N PHE A 158 8.78 -9.46 8.89
CA PHE A 158 8.22 -9.33 7.56
C PHE A 158 9.07 -8.42 6.68
N GLY A 159 9.64 -7.34 7.21
CA GLY A 159 10.37 -6.36 6.44
C GLY A 159 11.85 -6.66 6.20
N HIS A 160 12.60 -7.01 7.25
CA HIS A 160 14.04 -7.26 7.13
C HIS A 160 14.38 -8.57 6.44
N PHE A 161 13.54 -9.60 6.56
CA PHE A 161 13.74 -10.80 5.76
C PHE A 161 13.63 -10.53 4.27
N ASN A 162 12.83 -9.53 3.88
CA ASN A 162 12.77 -9.10 2.49
C ASN A 162 14.06 -8.45 2.02
N ALA A 163 14.77 -7.72 2.88
CA ALA A 163 16.09 -7.18 2.55
C ALA A 163 17.16 -8.29 2.48
N ILE A 164 17.07 -9.30 3.35
CA ILE A 164 17.99 -10.47 3.37
C ILE A 164 17.72 -11.42 2.17
N LYS A 165 16.66 -11.21 1.37
CA LYS A 165 16.29 -12.01 0.17
C LYS A 165 17.41 -12.20 -0.87
N ARG A 166 18.51 -11.44 -0.83
CA ARG A 166 19.68 -11.73 -1.68
C ARG A 166 20.32 -13.09 -1.37
N ASP A 167 19.98 -13.75 -0.26
CA ASP A 167 20.47 -15.08 0.10
C ASP A 167 19.34 -16.07 0.48
N ARG A 168 18.49 -16.37 -0.50
CA ARG A 168 17.31 -17.27 -0.42
C ARG A 168 17.67 -18.69 0.01
N GLU A 169 18.77 -19.23 -0.50
CA GLU A 169 19.25 -20.57 -0.19
C GLU A 169 19.81 -20.62 1.23
N TRP A 170 20.47 -19.55 1.68
CA TRP A 170 20.84 -19.41 3.08
C TRP A 170 19.64 -19.42 4.00
N TYR A 171 18.53 -18.72 3.72
CA TYR A 171 17.39 -18.72 4.63
C TYR A 171 16.76 -20.12 4.80
N LYS A 172 16.52 -20.83 3.70
CA LYS A 172 15.97 -22.19 3.77
C LYS A 172 16.94 -23.14 4.44
N LYS A 173 18.21 -23.10 4.03
CA LYS A 173 19.27 -23.93 4.60
C LYS A 173 19.44 -23.62 6.08
N VAL A 174 19.52 -22.37 6.51
CA VAL A 174 19.76 -22.02 7.90
C VAL A 174 18.53 -22.30 8.77
N LEU A 175 17.31 -22.03 8.32
CA LEU A 175 16.13 -22.45 9.09
C LEU A 175 15.99 -23.98 9.19
N SER A 176 16.34 -24.72 8.14
CA SER A 176 16.19 -26.18 8.14
C SER A 176 17.38 -26.93 8.75
N THR A 177 18.59 -26.35 8.72
CA THR A 177 19.84 -27.03 9.15
C THR A 177 20.50 -26.39 10.36
N ASN A 178 20.21 -25.12 10.69
CA ASN A 178 20.84 -24.43 11.81
C ASN A 178 19.96 -23.28 12.36
N PRO A 179 18.78 -23.62 12.94
CA PRO A 179 17.91 -22.61 13.55
C PRO A 179 18.64 -21.79 14.62
N GLU A 180 19.63 -22.37 15.30
CA GLU A 180 20.46 -21.68 16.29
C GLU A 180 21.31 -20.54 15.69
N LYS A 181 21.91 -20.73 14.52
CA LYS A 181 22.65 -19.67 13.81
C LYS A 181 21.71 -18.54 13.36
N PHE A 182 20.50 -18.88 12.93
CA PHE A 182 19.47 -17.89 12.61
C PHE A 182 19.04 -17.12 13.87
N ASN A 183 18.77 -17.83 14.97
CA ASN A 183 18.45 -17.27 16.29
C ASN A 183 19.56 -16.33 16.77
N ASN A 184 20.83 -16.74 16.67
CA ASN A 184 21.97 -15.94 17.11
C ASN A 184 22.14 -14.68 16.26
N ARG A 185 21.92 -14.74 14.94
CA ARG A 185 21.99 -13.55 14.09
C ARG A 185 20.85 -12.58 14.38
N PHE A 186 19.63 -13.10 14.52
CA PHE A 186 18.47 -12.30 14.87
C PHE A 186 18.62 -11.65 16.25
N ARG A 187 18.99 -12.45 17.27
CA ARG A 187 19.30 -12.00 18.63
C ARG A 187 20.39 -10.94 18.61
N ASN A 188 21.49 -11.16 17.90
CA ASN A 188 22.57 -10.18 17.79
C ASN A 188 22.13 -8.91 17.08
N TYR A 189 21.25 -8.97 16.09
CA TYR A 189 20.77 -7.75 15.45
C TYR A 189 19.85 -6.95 16.38
N PHE A 190 18.77 -7.59 16.86
CA PHE A 190 17.76 -6.93 17.68
C PHE A 190 18.31 -6.45 19.03
N CYS A 191 19.10 -7.29 19.70
CA CYS A 191 19.57 -7.01 21.05
C CYS A 191 20.83 -6.16 21.10
N ARG A 192 21.60 -6.06 20.00
CA ARG A 192 22.86 -5.31 19.97
C ARG A 192 22.72 -3.94 19.29
N TYR A 193 21.82 -3.81 18.32
CA TYR A 193 21.66 -2.58 17.53
C TYR A 193 20.29 -1.93 17.64
N GLY A 194 19.28 -2.63 18.15
CA GLY A 194 17.88 -2.24 17.94
C GLY A 194 17.24 -1.49 19.08
N LEU A 195 17.28 -2.01 20.32
CA LEU A 195 16.31 -1.60 21.34
C LEU A 195 16.87 -1.74 22.77
N GLN A 196 16.28 -1.03 23.72
CA GLN A 196 16.59 -1.14 25.16
C GLN A 196 16.63 -2.63 25.59
N ARG A 197 17.50 -3.01 26.54
CA ARG A 197 17.68 -4.41 26.98
C ARG A 197 16.37 -5.16 27.29
N ASN A 198 15.35 -4.45 27.78
CA ASN A 198 14.04 -5.04 28.10
C ASN A 198 13.27 -5.49 26.83
N LEU A 199 13.34 -4.71 25.75
CA LEU A 199 12.70 -5.03 24.47
C LEU A 199 13.35 -6.25 23.81
N CYS A 200 14.65 -6.46 23.98
CA CYS A 200 15.33 -7.68 23.52
C CYS A 200 14.71 -8.96 24.12
N ARG A 201 14.42 -8.96 25.43
CA ARG A 201 13.85 -10.14 26.10
C ARG A 201 12.45 -10.47 25.56
N GLU A 202 11.60 -9.47 25.42
CA GLU A 202 10.26 -9.67 24.84
C GLU A 202 10.33 -10.06 23.35
N ALA A 203 11.24 -9.46 22.59
CA ALA A 203 11.41 -9.78 21.18
C ALA A 203 11.83 -11.22 20.95
N LEU A 204 12.72 -11.76 21.81
CA LEU A 204 13.10 -13.16 21.78
C LEU A 204 11.91 -14.09 22.07
N LYS A 205 11.02 -13.75 23.02
CA LYS A 205 9.79 -14.52 23.26
C LYS A 205 8.88 -14.55 22.04
N VAL A 206 8.64 -13.39 21.41
CA VAL A 206 7.83 -13.31 20.18
C VAL A 206 8.45 -14.21 19.12
N TYR A 207 9.75 -14.07 18.91
CA TYR A 207 10.51 -14.83 17.93
C TYR A 207 10.43 -16.35 18.15
N ASP A 208 10.59 -16.83 19.38
CA ASP A 208 10.54 -18.26 19.72
C ASP A 208 9.17 -18.86 19.44
N VAL A 209 8.09 -18.09 19.64
CA VAL A 209 6.72 -18.53 19.35
C VAL A 209 6.45 -18.59 17.86
N ILE A 210 6.92 -17.62 17.09
CA ILE A 210 6.53 -17.48 15.67
C ILE A 210 7.42 -18.30 14.73
N THR A 211 8.70 -18.48 15.04
CA THR A 211 9.66 -19.23 14.21
C THR A 211 9.14 -20.62 13.80
N PRO A 212 8.54 -21.43 14.68
CA PRO A 212 7.95 -22.71 14.31
C PRO A 212 6.84 -22.62 13.24
N TYR A 213 6.05 -21.54 13.24
CA TYR A 213 5.03 -21.33 12.21
C TYR A 213 5.67 -21.06 10.85
N PHE A 214 6.73 -20.24 10.80
CA PHE A 214 7.45 -19.97 9.56
C PHE A 214 8.20 -21.18 9.03
N ALA A 215 8.95 -21.88 9.89
CA ALA A 215 9.71 -23.08 9.52
C ALA A 215 8.80 -24.18 8.93
N LYS A 216 7.55 -24.28 9.41
CA LYS A 216 6.56 -25.26 8.93
C LYS A 216 5.68 -24.74 7.78
N GLY A 217 5.92 -23.54 7.26
CA GLY A 217 5.06 -22.91 6.24
C GLY A 217 3.62 -22.64 6.71
N LYS A 218 3.41 -22.56 8.03
CA LYS A 218 2.11 -22.40 8.70
C LYS A 218 1.86 -20.96 9.16
N ALA A 219 2.52 -19.96 8.58
CA ALA A 219 2.39 -18.58 9.03
C ALA A 219 0.96 -18.01 8.97
N ILE A 220 0.10 -18.49 8.06
CA ILE A 220 -1.32 -18.10 8.07
C ILE A 220 -2.02 -18.58 9.35
N LYS A 221 -1.62 -19.73 9.92
CA LYS A 221 -2.14 -20.19 11.22
C LYS A 221 -1.71 -19.31 12.39
N LEU A 222 -0.52 -18.69 12.30
CA LEU A 222 -0.11 -17.68 13.28
C LEU A 222 -1.05 -16.48 13.23
N TYR A 223 -1.36 -16.00 12.02
CA TYR A 223 -2.33 -14.92 11.85
C TYR A 223 -3.76 -15.31 12.23
N ASP A 224 -4.15 -16.57 12.08
CA ASP A 224 -5.43 -17.07 12.59
C ASP A 224 -5.53 -16.92 14.11
N GLU A 225 -4.43 -17.16 14.83
CA GLU A 225 -4.37 -16.96 16.28
C GLU A 225 -4.31 -15.47 16.67
N ILE A 226 -3.49 -14.68 15.96
CA ILE A 226 -3.37 -13.23 16.22
C ILE A 226 -4.69 -12.52 15.98
N PHE A 227 -5.42 -12.86 14.91
CA PHE A 227 -6.68 -12.24 14.52
C PHE A 227 -7.91 -13.08 14.90
N LYS A 228 -7.80 -13.94 15.93
CA LYS A 228 -8.88 -14.83 16.37
C LYS A 228 -10.17 -14.07 16.71
N GLU A 229 -10.09 -12.91 17.35
CA GLU A 229 -11.29 -12.11 17.66
C GLU A 229 -11.98 -11.62 16.38
N CYS A 230 -11.23 -11.27 15.35
CA CYS A 230 -11.75 -10.82 14.06
C CYS A 230 -12.45 -11.91 13.23
N GLN A 231 -12.33 -13.18 13.64
CA GLN A 231 -13.05 -14.27 13.00
C GLN A 231 -14.49 -14.39 13.51
N LYS A 232 -14.80 -13.81 14.67
CA LYS A 232 -16.14 -13.81 15.25
C LYS A 232 -17.10 -12.90 14.47
N PRO A 233 -18.31 -13.36 14.09
CA PRO A 233 -19.25 -12.57 13.28
C PRO A 233 -19.59 -11.19 13.84
N GLU A 234 -19.72 -11.08 15.17
CA GLU A 234 -20.05 -9.84 15.90
C GLU A 234 -18.96 -8.77 15.79
N ASN A 235 -17.72 -9.16 15.49
CA ASN A 235 -16.59 -8.24 15.35
C ASN A 235 -16.39 -7.74 13.91
N LYS A 236 -17.31 -8.07 13.00
CA LYS A 236 -17.20 -7.74 11.56
C LYS A 236 -18.07 -6.55 11.14
N TYR A 237 -17.46 -5.60 10.44
CA TYR A 237 -18.15 -4.56 9.68
C TYR A 237 -18.82 -5.15 8.44
N LEU A 238 -20.12 -5.42 8.52
CA LEU A 238 -20.86 -5.93 7.37
C LEU A 238 -21.08 -4.87 6.27
N ILE A 239 -20.90 -3.58 6.57
CA ILE A 239 -21.06 -2.52 5.57
C ILE A 239 -20.03 -2.64 4.42
N THR A 240 -18.84 -3.21 4.69
CA THR A 240 -17.84 -3.43 3.64
C THR A 240 -18.29 -4.48 2.63
N LYS A 241 -19.23 -5.36 3.01
CA LYS A 241 -19.81 -6.36 2.09
C LYS A 241 -20.74 -5.75 1.03
N LYS A 242 -21.28 -4.56 1.29
CA LYS A 242 -22.19 -3.84 0.38
C LYS A 242 -21.46 -2.95 -0.62
N MET A 243 -20.12 -2.93 -0.60
CA MET A 243 -19.35 -2.11 -1.50
C MET A 243 -19.41 -2.62 -2.94
N PRO A 244 -19.42 -1.71 -3.93
CA PRO A 244 -19.32 -2.09 -5.33
C PRO A 244 -17.96 -2.74 -5.61
N SER A 245 -17.91 -3.59 -6.63
CA SER A 245 -16.63 -4.11 -7.12
C SER A 245 -15.81 -2.95 -7.68
N PRO A 246 -14.53 -2.82 -7.30
CA PRO A 246 -13.70 -1.81 -7.92
C PRO A 246 -13.41 -2.22 -9.37
N LYS A 247 -13.17 -1.21 -10.21
CA LYS A 247 -12.70 -1.39 -11.59
C LYS A 247 -11.18 -1.29 -11.61
N THR A 248 -10.55 -2.24 -12.28
CA THR A 248 -9.10 -2.33 -12.37
C THR A 248 -8.66 -2.46 -13.81
N TYR A 249 -7.56 -1.79 -14.14
CA TYR A 249 -6.89 -1.94 -15.43
C TYR A 249 -5.39 -2.15 -15.21
N THR A 250 -4.81 -3.04 -16.01
CA THR A 250 -3.40 -3.43 -15.92
C THR A 250 -2.73 -3.30 -17.28
N LEU A 251 -1.42 -2.97 -17.30
CA LEU A 251 -0.54 -2.94 -18.48
C LEU A 251 -1.11 -2.09 -19.63
N ARG A 252 -1.60 -0.89 -19.32
CA ARG A 252 -2.16 0.04 -20.32
C ARG A 252 -1.15 1.12 -20.70
N PRO A 253 -1.21 1.67 -21.93
CA PRO A 253 -0.33 2.76 -22.34
C PRO A 253 -0.43 3.97 -21.41
N ALA A 254 0.72 4.58 -21.08
CA ALA A 254 0.80 5.71 -20.15
C ALA A 254 -0.17 6.86 -20.46
N LYS A 255 -0.33 7.22 -21.75
CA LYS A 255 -1.28 8.25 -22.20
C LYS A 255 -2.73 7.89 -21.85
N TRP A 256 -3.10 6.61 -22.00
CA TRP A 256 -4.44 6.11 -21.66
C TRP A 256 -4.65 6.10 -20.15
N VAL A 257 -3.66 5.63 -19.37
CA VAL A 257 -3.69 5.61 -17.90
C VAL A 257 -3.91 7.02 -17.36
N LYS A 258 -3.06 7.98 -17.76
CA LYS A 258 -3.19 9.40 -17.40
C LYS A 258 -4.59 9.93 -17.69
N LYS A 259 -5.08 9.71 -18.91
CA LYS A 259 -6.41 10.14 -19.36
C LYS A 259 -7.53 9.58 -18.47
N LYS A 260 -7.47 8.28 -18.15
CA LYS A 260 -8.48 7.62 -17.31
C LYS A 260 -8.46 8.08 -15.86
N ILE A 261 -7.29 8.30 -15.27
CA ILE A 261 -7.17 8.85 -13.92
C ILE A 261 -7.76 10.26 -13.87
N ILE A 262 -7.40 11.14 -14.80
CA ILE A 262 -7.96 12.50 -14.88
C ILE A 262 -9.48 12.45 -15.02
N LYS A 263 -10.00 11.61 -15.93
CA LYS A 263 -11.45 11.44 -16.12
C LYS A 263 -12.14 10.92 -14.84
N SER A 264 -11.52 10.01 -14.10
CA SER A 264 -12.05 9.50 -12.84
C SER A 264 -12.15 10.60 -11.77
N LEU A 265 -11.09 11.40 -11.65
CA LEU A 265 -11.03 12.53 -10.71
C LEU A 265 -11.91 13.71 -11.12
N ASN A 266 -12.29 13.85 -12.39
CA ASN A 266 -13.21 14.90 -12.87
C ASN A 266 -14.70 14.59 -12.64
N ARG A 267 -15.05 13.44 -12.05
CA ARG A 267 -16.45 13.11 -11.73
C ARG A 267 -17.00 14.05 -10.66
N LYS A 268 -18.33 14.26 -10.64
CA LYS A 268 -19.03 15.08 -9.63
C LYS A 268 -18.71 14.66 -8.18
N ASN A 269 -18.63 13.36 -7.94
CA ASN A 269 -18.23 12.77 -6.65
C ASN A 269 -16.92 12.01 -6.83
N PRO A 270 -15.78 12.71 -6.93
CA PRO A 270 -14.51 12.08 -7.22
C PRO A 270 -14.11 11.10 -6.11
N GLN A 271 -13.54 9.97 -6.52
CA GLN A 271 -12.98 8.96 -5.64
C GLN A 271 -11.46 8.86 -5.88
N PRO A 272 -10.66 8.52 -4.85
CA PRO A 272 -9.26 8.22 -5.03
C PRO A 272 -9.05 7.10 -6.04
N VAL A 273 -7.85 7.07 -6.61
CA VAL A 273 -7.43 6.00 -7.51
C VAL A 273 -6.22 5.30 -6.89
N GLY A 274 -6.35 4.03 -6.54
CA GLY A 274 -5.22 3.21 -6.11
C GLY A 274 -4.39 2.83 -7.32
N ILE A 275 -3.07 2.89 -7.20
CA ILE A 275 -2.13 2.56 -8.26
C ILE A 275 -1.10 1.55 -7.76
N THR A 276 -0.66 0.66 -8.64
CA THR A 276 0.55 -0.14 -8.48
C THR A 276 1.54 0.33 -9.54
N TYR A 277 2.77 0.66 -9.15
CA TYR A 277 3.75 1.31 -10.02
C TYR A 277 5.19 0.97 -9.63
N CYS A 278 6.15 1.35 -10.47
CA CYS A 278 7.58 1.25 -10.14
C CYS A 278 7.99 2.41 -9.23
N MET A 279 8.32 2.11 -7.98
CA MET A 279 8.65 3.07 -6.91
C MET A 279 9.84 3.96 -7.26
N ASP A 280 10.76 3.49 -8.08
CA ASP A 280 11.96 4.21 -8.51
C ASP A 280 11.64 5.58 -9.13
N VAL A 281 10.43 5.79 -9.67
CA VAL A 281 9.96 7.12 -10.13
C VAL A 281 9.89 8.15 -9.01
N LEU A 282 9.74 7.73 -7.76
CA LEU A 282 9.77 8.65 -6.62
C LEU A 282 11.18 9.15 -6.34
N MET A 283 12.20 8.32 -6.60
CA MET A 283 13.61 8.62 -6.30
C MET A 283 14.37 9.21 -7.51
N ASN A 284 13.82 9.06 -8.71
CA ASN A 284 14.38 9.57 -9.96
C ASN A 284 13.24 9.95 -10.90
N SER A 285 13.08 11.25 -11.17
CA SER A 285 11.98 11.78 -11.97
C SER A 285 11.98 11.33 -13.43
N ASP A 286 13.13 10.89 -13.94
CA ASP A 286 13.30 10.38 -15.29
C ASP A 286 13.17 8.86 -15.39
N HIS A 287 12.87 8.18 -14.28
CA HIS A 287 12.73 6.73 -14.28
C HIS A 287 11.58 6.27 -15.19
N VAL A 288 11.88 5.27 -16.02
CA VAL A 288 10.93 4.62 -16.93
C VAL A 288 10.89 3.14 -16.61
N GLY A 289 10.01 2.77 -15.70
CA GLY A 289 9.88 1.43 -15.15
C GLY A 289 9.12 0.45 -16.04
N LEU A 290 8.39 0.94 -17.05
CA LEU A 290 7.69 0.10 -18.02
C LEU A 290 8.42 0.05 -19.37
N SER A 291 8.36 -1.11 -20.02
CA SER A 291 8.81 -1.30 -21.40
C SER A 291 7.81 -0.70 -22.41
N ARG A 292 8.15 -0.70 -23.70
CA ARG A 292 7.25 -0.23 -24.78
C ARG A 292 5.93 -1.00 -24.84
N ILE A 293 5.93 -2.25 -24.39
CA ILE A 293 4.73 -3.11 -24.30
C ILE A 293 4.04 -3.00 -22.93
N ASN A 294 4.37 -1.99 -22.13
CA ASN A 294 3.83 -1.72 -20.78
C ASN A 294 4.12 -2.81 -19.73
N PHE A 295 5.16 -3.61 -19.92
CA PHE A 295 5.60 -4.60 -18.93
C PHE A 295 6.64 -4.01 -17.97
N PRO A 296 6.61 -4.36 -16.66
CA PRO A 296 7.62 -3.94 -15.70
C PRO A 296 9.04 -4.37 -16.14
N LYS A 297 9.99 -3.45 -16.06
CA LYS A 297 11.42 -3.76 -16.24
C LYS A 297 11.98 -4.45 -14.99
N LYS A 298 13.14 -5.11 -15.13
CA LYS A 298 13.82 -5.85 -14.04
C LYS A 298 14.05 -5.01 -12.77
N ASN A 299 14.28 -3.72 -12.92
CA ASN A 299 14.57 -2.80 -11.82
C ASN A 299 13.32 -2.03 -11.35
N CYS A 300 12.11 -2.57 -11.59
CA CYS A 300 10.89 -1.97 -11.09
C CYS A 300 10.68 -2.38 -9.63
N GLY A 301 11.00 -1.51 -8.68
CA GLY A 301 10.61 -1.69 -7.28
C GLY A 301 9.09 -1.58 -7.14
N LEU A 302 8.37 -2.70 -7.20
CA LEU A 302 6.90 -2.69 -7.17
C LEU A 302 6.36 -2.05 -5.89
N HIS A 303 5.48 -1.08 -6.06
CA HIS A 303 4.86 -0.38 -4.94
C HIS A 303 3.43 0.05 -5.24
N ALA A 304 2.65 0.33 -4.19
CA ALA A 304 1.27 0.76 -4.31
C ALA A 304 0.99 2.03 -3.49
N SER A 305 0.17 2.91 -4.03
CA SER A 305 -0.20 4.18 -3.40
C SER A 305 -1.57 4.63 -3.90
N ILE A 306 -2.13 5.68 -3.31
CA ILE A 306 -3.37 6.30 -3.79
C ILE A 306 -3.11 7.68 -4.38
N ILE A 307 -3.77 7.97 -5.50
CA ILE A 307 -3.90 9.32 -6.04
C ILE A 307 -5.19 9.92 -5.48
N ILE A 308 -5.05 11.04 -4.77
CA ILE A 308 -6.14 11.73 -4.06
C ILE A 308 -6.30 13.18 -4.52
N GLY A 309 -5.70 13.55 -5.65
CA GLY A 309 -5.84 14.88 -6.19
C GLY A 309 -5.14 15.03 -7.53
N LYS A 310 -5.46 16.12 -8.20
CA LYS A 310 -4.76 16.59 -9.39
C LYS A 310 -4.78 18.12 -9.43
N ARG A 311 -3.77 18.73 -10.02
CA ARG A 311 -3.74 20.18 -10.29
C ARG A 311 -2.96 20.46 -11.57
N GLU A 312 -3.20 21.62 -12.14
CA GLU A 312 -2.35 22.17 -13.19
C GLU A 312 -1.34 23.14 -12.58
N ARG A 313 -0.09 23.02 -12.98
CA ARG A 313 1.00 23.93 -12.60
C ARG A 313 1.94 24.06 -13.79
N ASN A 314 2.18 25.29 -14.23
CA ASN A 314 3.08 25.61 -15.36
C ASN A 314 2.75 24.81 -16.64
N GLY A 315 1.46 24.68 -16.96
CA GLY A 315 0.97 23.92 -18.12
C GLY A 315 1.10 22.39 -18.01
N ARG A 316 1.53 21.87 -16.86
CA ARG A 316 1.65 20.44 -16.58
C ARG A 316 0.59 20.00 -15.58
N CYS A 317 0.11 18.78 -15.78
CA CYS A 317 -0.81 18.16 -14.84
C CYS A 317 -0.01 17.37 -13.81
N GLU A 318 -0.26 17.62 -12.53
CA GLU A 318 0.35 16.92 -11.41
C GLU A 318 -0.72 16.11 -10.68
N PHE A 319 -0.34 14.96 -10.12
CA PHE A 319 -1.16 14.15 -9.23
C PHE A 319 -0.70 14.31 -7.79
N PHE A 320 -1.66 14.35 -6.86
CA PHE A 320 -1.35 14.30 -5.42
C PHE A 320 -1.38 12.86 -4.95
N LEU A 321 -0.21 12.34 -4.60
CA LEU A 321 -0.01 10.96 -4.16
C LEU A 321 0.12 10.90 -2.64
N LYS A 322 -0.60 9.97 -2.02
CA LYS A 322 -0.33 9.52 -0.65
C LYS A 322 0.46 8.24 -0.74
N ASN A 323 1.73 8.32 -0.37
CA ASN A 323 2.62 7.18 -0.36
C ASN A 323 2.33 6.31 0.88
N THR A 324 2.55 5.00 0.74
CA THR A 324 2.52 4.02 1.83
C THR A 324 3.92 3.68 2.37
N GLY A 325 4.99 4.16 1.70
CA GLY A 325 6.39 3.86 2.03
C GLY A 325 7.04 4.76 3.07
N GLY A 326 6.26 5.50 3.87
CA GLY A 326 6.79 6.29 4.98
C GLY A 326 6.19 7.69 5.13
N GLU A 327 6.54 8.32 6.24
CA GLU A 327 6.14 9.68 6.57
C GLU A 327 7.11 10.74 6.04
N ASP A 328 8.17 10.39 5.32
CA ASP A 328 9.20 11.34 4.86
C ASP A 328 9.40 11.30 3.34
N CYS A 329 9.75 12.46 2.79
CA CYS A 329 10.09 12.68 1.38
C CYS A 329 11.59 12.84 1.15
N SER A 330 12.46 12.71 2.16
CA SER A 330 13.91 12.93 2.04
C SER A 330 14.61 12.09 0.97
N PHE A 331 14.05 10.93 0.62
CA PHE A 331 14.57 10.04 -0.42
C PHE A 331 13.95 10.30 -1.81
N TYR A 332 13.03 11.25 -1.92
CA TYR A 332 12.38 11.55 -3.19
C TYR A 332 13.20 12.55 -4.00
N ASP A 333 13.02 12.48 -5.31
CA ASP A 333 13.59 13.43 -6.25
C ASP A 333 13.15 14.86 -5.90
N ASP A 334 14.09 15.81 -5.85
CA ASP A 334 13.86 17.21 -5.48
C ASP A 334 12.90 17.92 -6.46
N THR A 335 12.61 17.34 -7.63
CA THR A 335 11.57 17.83 -8.56
C THR A 335 10.14 17.64 -8.03
N TRP A 336 9.93 16.73 -7.08
CA TRP A 336 8.62 16.48 -6.48
C TRP A 336 8.34 17.44 -5.33
N GLU A 337 7.14 18.03 -5.30
CA GLU A 337 6.74 18.89 -4.18
C GLU A 337 6.20 18.02 -3.05
N CYS A 338 7.01 17.85 -2.01
CA CYS A 338 6.55 17.29 -0.74
C CYS A 338 5.66 18.29 -0.01
N VAL A 339 4.44 17.86 0.33
CA VAL A 339 3.49 18.62 1.14
C VAL A 339 3.58 18.10 2.56
N LEU A 340 3.90 18.96 3.53
CA LEU A 340 3.92 18.60 4.95
C LEU A 340 2.55 18.81 5.61
N HIS A 341 2.37 18.21 6.79
CA HIS A 341 1.24 18.56 7.66
C HIS A 341 1.30 20.07 8.03
N ARG A 342 0.14 20.75 8.01
CA ARG A 342 0.03 22.20 8.31
C ARG A 342 0.67 22.51 9.66
N GLY A 343 1.47 23.57 9.72
CA GLY A 343 2.13 24.05 10.93
C GLY A 343 3.56 23.54 11.13
N ILE A 344 4.06 22.64 10.27
CA ILE A 344 5.45 22.18 10.34
C ILE A 344 6.24 22.77 9.17
N LYS A 345 7.28 23.56 9.46
CA LYS A 345 8.24 24.02 8.45
C LYS A 345 9.17 22.86 8.07
N TYR A 346 9.35 22.62 6.77
CA TYR A 346 10.29 21.61 6.29
C TYR A 346 11.72 22.06 6.59
N ASN A 347 12.50 21.17 7.18
CA ASN A 347 13.95 21.30 7.28
C ASN A 347 14.56 19.95 6.84
N LYS A 348 15.27 19.98 5.71
CA LYS A 348 15.92 18.81 5.07
C LYS A 348 16.94 18.14 6.01
N TRP A 349 17.49 18.88 6.97
CA TRP A 349 18.56 18.41 7.87
C TRP A 349 18.07 17.89 9.22
N SER A 350 16.85 18.24 9.64
CA SER A 350 16.32 17.83 10.95
C SER A 350 15.37 16.63 10.88
N GLY A 351 15.35 15.89 9.77
CA GLY A 351 14.34 14.85 9.53
C GLY A 351 12.92 15.43 9.55
N GLY A 352 12.70 16.44 8.69
CA GLY A 352 11.53 17.32 8.64
C GLY A 352 10.16 16.65 8.87
N GLY A 353 9.20 17.46 9.33
CA GLY A 353 7.88 17.00 9.77
C GLY A 353 7.19 15.99 8.84
N ARG A 354 6.29 15.20 9.43
CA ARG A 354 5.51 14.18 8.72
C ARG A 354 4.95 14.72 7.41
N SER A 355 5.33 14.11 6.31
CA SER A 355 4.81 14.37 4.98
C SER A 355 3.34 13.99 4.95
N HIS A 356 2.57 14.91 4.40
CA HIS A 356 1.18 14.69 4.07
C HIS A 356 1.05 14.02 2.69
N GLY A 357 2.00 14.17 1.78
CA GLY A 357 1.93 13.56 0.45
C GLY A 357 2.81 14.31 -0.53
N ILE A 358 2.75 13.94 -1.80
CA ILE A 358 3.62 14.52 -2.83
C ILE A 358 2.82 14.90 -4.06
N TRP A 359 3.16 16.05 -4.66
CA TRP A 359 2.76 16.36 -6.03
C TRP A 359 3.81 15.85 -7.00
N ILE A 360 3.37 15.02 -7.94
CA ILE A 360 4.22 14.38 -8.95
C ILE A 360 3.65 14.63 -10.33
N ASP A 361 4.53 14.81 -11.32
CA ASP A 361 4.10 14.98 -12.72
C ASP A 361 3.29 13.75 -13.18
N ALA A 362 2.07 14.02 -13.68
CA ALA A 362 1.14 12.96 -14.07
C ALA A 362 1.63 12.14 -15.25
N HIS A 363 2.44 12.72 -16.16
CA HIS A 363 3.01 11.98 -17.27
C HIS A 363 4.10 11.04 -16.80
N GLN A 364 5.03 11.50 -15.96
CA GLN A 364 6.11 10.66 -15.42
C GLN A 364 5.56 9.53 -14.56
N LEU A 365 4.62 9.80 -13.65
CA LEU A 365 3.99 8.74 -12.86
C LEU A 365 3.27 7.73 -13.76
N SER A 366 2.51 8.17 -14.76
CA SER A 366 1.73 7.27 -15.63
C SER A 366 2.59 6.34 -16.50
N ARG A 367 3.86 6.67 -16.76
CA ARG A 367 4.82 5.79 -17.44
C ARG A 367 5.33 4.65 -16.55
N ASN A 368 4.99 4.69 -15.27
CA ASN A 368 5.42 3.74 -14.25
C ASN A 368 4.25 2.94 -13.65
N ILE A 369 2.99 3.33 -13.92
CA ILE A 369 1.79 2.65 -13.41
C ILE A 369 1.54 1.33 -14.17
N ILE A 370 1.65 0.23 -13.44
CA ILE A 370 1.38 -1.13 -13.89
C ILE A 370 -0.11 -1.42 -13.83
N GLN A 371 -0.75 -0.97 -12.75
CA GLN A 371 -2.16 -1.22 -12.45
C GLN A 371 -2.78 0.03 -11.84
N PHE A 372 -4.03 0.33 -12.13
CA PHE A 372 -4.82 1.23 -11.29
C PHE A 372 -6.21 0.69 -11.03
N THR A 373 -6.76 1.08 -9.88
CA THR A 373 -8.00 0.57 -9.28
C THR A 373 -8.81 1.74 -8.73
N TYR A 374 -10.10 1.80 -9.04
CA TYR A 374 -11.02 2.85 -8.57
C TYR A 374 -12.46 2.33 -8.48
N PHE A 375 -13.32 3.03 -7.76
CA PHE A 375 -14.76 2.71 -7.66
C PHE A 375 -15.59 3.39 -8.77
#